data_AF-A0A3M7P3A1-F1
#
_entry.id   AF-A0A3M7P3A1-F1
#
_cell.length_a   1.000
_cell.length_b   1.000
_cell.length_c   1.000
_cell.angle_alpha   90.00
_cell.angle_beta   90.00
_cell.angle_gamma   90.00
#
_symmetry.space_group_name_H-M   'P 1'
#
loop_
_entity.id
_entity.type
_entity.pdbx_description
1 polymer ?
#
loop_
_entity_poly.entity_id
_entity_poly.type
_entity_poly.pdbx_seq_one_letter_code
_entity_poly.pdbx_strand_id
1 'polypeptide(L)'
;MNQSISLSIPWTCFHSLLLPNFIRYRNIPGKQRSRFLLISNFPFMVFINFILLISGGIFCFVYFYACDPIASQKLVHKNQLGTYWIYNVLSEHVPSFAGLTFASIIAYSVVQHSMGLSLCGHTIVCEIIKPMILDFFHSFKDNDSIVHWTKITCIVTLGILSTGVSIGFRYLQNSMLSLFFIFNNTIHSPILALFFLSAFNPYANDVGAMLALVCNLAINFWLALGGVFFSRLKSQEFAPDISQCNSTYHSTMSPLNLQFT
;
A
#
# COMPACT_ATOMS: atom_id res chain seq x y z
N MET A 1 -24.35 2.72 2.03
CA MET A 1 -24.29 1.26 1.81
C MET A 1 -23.07 0.79 1.00
N ASN A 2 -22.34 1.65 0.26
CA ASN A 2 -21.24 1.21 -0.63
C ASN A 2 -19.84 1.15 0.01
N GLN A 3 -19.65 1.65 1.25
CA GLN A 3 -18.32 1.69 1.87
C GLN A 3 -17.89 0.35 2.48
N SER A 4 -18.81 -0.46 3.00
CA SER A 4 -18.49 -1.78 3.57
C SER A 4 -17.99 -2.76 2.51
N ILE A 5 -18.63 -2.78 1.33
CA ILE A 5 -18.21 -3.60 0.18
C ILE A 5 -16.81 -3.17 -0.31
N SER A 6 -16.55 -1.85 -0.32
CA SER A 6 -15.26 -1.30 -0.73
C SER A 6 -14.11 -1.68 0.20
N LEU A 7 -14.35 -2.07 1.45
CA LEU A 7 -13.31 -2.56 2.38
C LEU A 7 -13.06 -4.06 2.24
N SER A 8 -14.11 -4.84 1.99
CA SER A 8 -13.99 -6.28 1.79
C SER A 8 -13.20 -6.65 0.54
N ILE A 9 -13.35 -5.91 -0.57
CA ILE A 9 -12.70 -6.23 -1.85
C ILE A 9 -11.17 -6.10 -1.77
N PRO A 10 -10.58 -4.96 -1.33
CA PRO A 10 -9.14 -4.85 -1.13
C PRO A 10 -8.62 -5.89 -0.14
N TRP A 11 -9.35 -6.16 0.95
CA TRP A 11 -8.94 -7.18 1.90
C TRP A 11 -8.84 -8.56 1.25
N THR A 12 -9.84 -8.95 0.43
CA THR A 12 -9.76 -10.21 -0.33
C THR A 12 -8.61 -10.23 -1.32
N CYS A 13 -8.33 -9.13 -2.05
CA CYS A 13 -7.16 -9.05 -2.93
C CYS A 13 -5.87 -9.32 -2.15
N PHE A 14 -5.66 -8.63 -1.03
CA PHE A 14 -4.40 -8.73 -0.29
C PHE A 14 -4.20 -10.09 0.38
N HIS A 15 -5.27 -10.76 0.82
CA HIS A 15 -5.16 -12.05 1.50
C HIS A 15 -5.21 -13.26 0.57
N SER A 16 -6.01 -13.19 -0.51
CA SER A 16 -6.19 -14.30 -1.44
C SER A 16 -5.10 -14.38 -2.49
N LEU A 17 -4.55 -13.24 -2.94
CA LEU A 17 -3.62 -13.19 -4.08
C LEU A 17 -2.14 -13.15 -3.66
N LEU A 18 -1.83 -12.74 -2.42
CA LEU A 18 -0.44 -12.70 -1.96
C LEU A 18 0.05 -14.11 -1.58
N LEU A 19 1.04 -14.60 -2.32
CA LEU A 19 1.67 -15.91 -2.10
C LEU A 19 2.13 -16.15 -0.64
N PRO A 20 2.75 -15.17 0.07
CA PRO A 20 3.14 -15.38 1.47
C PRO A 20 1.96 -15.68 2.40
N ASN A 21 0.82 -15.02 2.16
CA ASN A 21 -0.41 -15.25 2.94
C ASN A 21 -0.95 -16.65 2.67
N PHE A 22 -1.01 -17.04 1.39
CA PHE A 22 -1.47 -18.37 0.99
C PHE A 22 -0.65 -19.50 1.64
N ILE A 23 0.68 -19.42 1.59
CA ILE A 23 1.57 -20.43 2.17
C ILE A 23 1.38 -20.50 3.69
N ARG A 24 1.24 -19.35 4.37
CA ARG A 24 0.99 -19.29 5.81
C ARG A 24 -0.28 -20.04 6.19
N TYR A 25 -1.38 -19.83 5.47
CA TYR A 25 -2.66 -20.51 5.74
C TYR A 25 -2.62 -22.00 5.42
N ARG A 26 -1.83 -22.40 4.41
CA ARG A 26 -1.64 -23.81 4.03
C ARG A 26 -0.80 -24.59 5.04
N ASN A 27 0.18 -23.96 5.67
CA ASN A 27 1.07 -24.60 6.64
C ASN A 27 0.45 -24.80 8.03
N ILE A 28 -0.76 -24.29 8.28
CA ILE A 28 -1.45 -24.46 9.56
C ILE A 28 -2.10 -25.85 9.61
N PRO A 29 -1.81 -26.69 10.64
CA PRO A 29 -2.47 -27.97 10.79
C PRO A 29 -3.95 -27.77 11.14
N GLY A 30 -4.83 -28.40 10.36
CA GLY A 30 -6.27 -28.43 10.58
C GLY A 30 -7.06 -27.35 9.85
N LYS A 31 -8.05 -27.77 9.05
CA LYS A 31 -8.91 -26.91 8.22
C LYS A 31 -9.73 -25.90 9.05
N GLN A 32 -10.25 -26.33 10.21
CA GLN A 32 -11.03 -25.44 11.08
C GLN A 32 -10.16 -24.31 11.67
N ARG A 33 -8.93 -24.64 12.09
CA ARG A 33 -7.98 -23.67 12.65
C ARG A 33 -7.52 -22.66 11.61
N SER A 34 -7.20 -23.12 10.39
CA SER A 34 -6.82 -22.24 9.28
C SER A 34 -7.97 -21.29 8.90
N ARG A 35 -9.21 -21.79 8.80
CA ARG A 35 -10.40 -20.96 8.55
C ARG A 35 -10.65 -19.94 9.65
N PHE A 36 -10.56 -20.34 10.91
CA PHE A 36 -10.73 -19.44 12.04
C PHE A 36 -9.70 -18.29 12.02
N LEU A 37 -8.42 -18.60 11.77
CA LEU A 37 -7.37 -17.58 11.67
C LEU A 37 -7.56 -16.63 10.49
N LEU A 38 -8.03 -17.13 9.34
CA LEU A 38 -8.33 -16.32 8.18
C LEU A 38 -9.50 -15.36 8.47
N ILE A 39 -10.60 -15.88 9.02
CA ILE A 39 -11.80 -15.08 9.32
C ILE A 39 -11.52 -14.07 10.43
N SER A 40 -10.74 -14.45 11.45
CA SER A 40 -10.37 -13.59 12.58
C SER A 40 -9.44 -12.43 12.18
N ASN A 41 -8.69 -12.57 11.08
CA ASN A 41 -7.84 -11.50 10.59
C ASN A 41 -8.63 -10.26 10.11
N PHE A 42 -9.80 -10.47 9.49
CA PHE A 42 -10.64 -9.39 8.98
C PHE A 42 -11.09 -8.39 10.08
N PRO A 43 -11.77 -8.80 11.17
CA PRO A 43 -12.20 -7.87 12.20
C PRO A 43 -11.00 -7.21 12.91
N PHE A 44 -9.89 -7.92 13.06
CA PHE A 44 -8.66 -7.34 13.62
C PHE A 44 -8.12 -6.20 12.74
N MET A 45 -8.05 -6.38 11.42
CA MET A 45 -7.61 -5.34 10.51
C MET A 45 -8.57 -4.15 10.48
N VAL A 46 -9.88 -4.39 10.47
CA VAL A 46 -10.89 -3.32 10.54
C VAL A 46 -10.72 -2.51 11.82
N PHE A 47 -10.55 -3.18 12.96
CA PHE A 47 -10.34 -2.54 14.26
C PHE A 47 -9.09 -1.66 14.27
N ILE A 48 -7.95 -2.15 13.80
CA ILE A 48 -6.70 -1.38 13.73
C ILE A 48 -6.83 -0.18 12.78
N ASN A 49 -7.43 -0.35 11.60
CA ASN A 49 -7.65 0.76 10.67
C ASN A 49 -8.57 1.83 11.26
N PHE A 50 -9.60 1.42 12.00
CA PHE A 50 -10.50 2.35 12.69
C PHE A 50 -9.75 3.17 13.75
N ILE A 51 -8.88 2.53 14.54
CA ILE A 51 -8.02 3.24 15.50
C ILE A 51 -7.12 4.25 14.78
N LEU A 52 -6.49 3.86 13.67
CA LEU A 52 -5.60 4.76 12.90
C LEU A 52 -6.35 5.94 12.28
N LEU A 53 -7.57 5.71 11.77
CA LEU A 53 -8.42 6.76 11.24
C LEU A 53 -8.74 7.81 12.32
N ILE A 54 -9.12 7.35 13.51
CA ILE A 54 -9.43 8.24 14.64
C ILE A 54 -8.15 8.95 15.10
N SER A 55 -7.13 8.18 15.48
CA SER A 55 -5.91 8.68 16.13
C SER A 55 -5.07 9.60 15.24
N GLY A 56 -4.89 9.23 13.97
CA GLY A 56 -4.02 9.96 13.04
C GLY A 56 -4.77 10.81 12.03
N GLY A 57 -5.97 10.41 11.60
CA GLY A 57 -6.75 11.16 10.62
C GLY A 57 -7.56 12.29 11.26
N ILE A 58 -8.47 11.92 12.17
CA ILE A 58 -9.44 12.86 12.75
C ILE A 58 -8.75 13.84 13.71
N PHE A 59 -7.89 13.38 14.63
CA PHE A 59 -7.19 14.32 15.52
C PHE A 59 -6.25 15.27 14.77
N CYS A 60 -5.55 14.79 13.75
CA CYS A 60 -4.73 15.65 12.89
C CYS A 60 -5.59 16.70 12.18
N PHE A 61 -6.74 16.30 11.65
CA PHE A 61 -7.68 17.22 11.00
C PHE A 61 -8.22 18.28 11.96
N VAL A 62 -8.68 17.87 13.16
CA VAL A 62 -9.21 18.81 14.16
C VAL A 62 -8.13 19.79 14.64
N TYR A 63 -6.90 19.32 14.81
CA TYR A 63 -5.78 20.16 15.25
C TYR A 63 -5.39 21.22 14.20
N PHE A 64 -5.39 20.85 12.91
CA PHE A 64 -5.04 21.77 11.82
C PHE A 64 -6.25 22.43 11.15
N TYR A 65 -7.45 22.33 11.75
CA TYR A 65 -8.67 22.90 11.16
C TYR A 65 -8.59 24.42 11.02
N ALA A 66 -8.06 25.10 12.05
CA ALA A 66 -7.99 26.57 12.10
C ALA A 66 -6.65 27.16 11.62
N CYS A 67 -5.64 26.31 11.41
CA CYS A 67 -4.35 26.72 10.88
C CYS A 67 -3.79 25.63 9.98
N ASP A 68 -3.83 25.85 8.67
CA ASP A 68 -3.24 24.93 7.70
C ASP A 68 -1.70 25.06 7.69
N PRO A 69 -0.93 24.02 8.06
CA PRO A 69 0.52 24.03 8.03
C PRO A 69 1.10 24.14 6.61
N ILE A 70 0.31 23.83 5.57
CA ILE A 70 0.70 23.98 4.17
C ILE A 70 0.61 25.44 3.76
N ALA A 71 -0.49 26.12 4.11
CA ALA A 71 -0.71 27.53 3.78
C ALA A 71 0.26 28.46 4.55
N SER A 72 0.63 28.09 5.77
CA SER A 72 1.61 28.81 6.59
C SER A 72 3.09 28.51 6.23
N GLN A 73 3.35 27.82 5.11
CA GLN A 73 4.69 27.46 4.60
C GLN A 73 5.58 26.67 5.59
N LYS A 74 4.99 26.00 6.59
CA LYS A 74 5.74 25.11 7.48
C LYS A 74 6.09 23.76 6.84
N LEU A 75 5.41 23.41 5.74
CA LEU A 75 5.58 22.17 4.99
C LEU A 75 6.05 22.44 3.55
N VAL A 76 7.09 21.72 3.11
CA VAL A 76 7.57 21.76 1.71
C VAL A 76 6.64 20.97 0.79
N HIS A 77 6.10 19.84 1.29
CA HIS A 77 5.21 18.97 0.53
C HIS A 77 4.03 18.49 1.39
N LYS A 78 2.84 18.41 0.79
CA LYS A 78 1.62 17.90 1.44
C LYS A 78 1.77 16.48 2.00
N ASN A 79 2.63 15.66 1.38
CA ASN A 79 2.87 14.27 1.78
C ASN A 79 3.56 14.13 3.15
N GLN A 80 4.12 15.21 3.71
CA GLN A 80 4.82 15.21 5.00
C GLN A 80 3.91 15.56 6.19
N LEU A 81 2.62 15.84 5.96
CA LEU A 81 1.68 16.27 7.00
C LEU A 81 1.60 15.27 8.17
N GLY A 82 1.49 13.98 7.88
CA GLY A 82 1.40 12.95 8.92
C GLY A 82 2.64 12.89 9.80
N THR A 83 3.84 12.92 9.19
CA THR A 83 5.10 12.92 9.94
C THR A 83 5.31 14.22 10.72
N TYR A 84 4.83 15.35 10.19
CA TYR A 84 4.88 16.64 10.87
C TYR A 84 3.99 16.66 12.12
N TRP A 85 2.80 16.06 12.05
CA TRP A 85 1.90 15.92 13.20
C TRP A 85 2.55 15.09 14.32
N ILE A 86 3.15 13.95 13.98
CA ILE A 86 3.84 13.10 14.96
C ILE A 86 5.02 13.85 15.59
N TYR A 87 5.84 14.51 14.76
CA TYR A 87 7.04 15.18 15.27
C TYR A 87 6.73 16.39 16.16
N ASN A 88 5.78 17.25 15.78
CA ASN A 88 5.55 18.50 16.51
C ASN A 88 4.51 18.38 17.61
N VAL A 89 3.42 17.65 17.38
CA VAL A 89 2.30 17.59 18.34
C VAL A 89 2.50 16.43 19.31
N LEU A 90 2.79 15.24 18.79
CA LEU A 90 2.88 14.04 19.61
C LEU A 90 4.17 14.02 20.44
N SER A 91 5.28 14.56 19.93
CA SER A 91 6.54 14.62 20.68
C SER A 91 6.51 15.59 21.86
N GLU A 92 5.73 16.66 21.79
CA GLU A 92 5.61 17.64 22.87
C GLU A 92 4.86 17.03 24.07
N HIS A 93 3.81 16.25 23.81
CA HIS A 93 3.02 15.63 24.88
C HIS A 93 3.57 14.28 25.35
N VAL A 94 4.02 13.41 24.44
CA VAL A 94 4.46 12.04 24.74
C VAL A 94 5.67 11.63 23.86
N PRO A 95 6.90 12.04 24.21
CA PRO A 95 8.07 11.83 23.36
C PRO A 95 8.39 10.35 23.12
N SER A 96 8.19 9.48 24.12
CA SER A 96 8.41 8.03 23.99
C SER A 96 7.50 7.40 22.95
N PHE A 97 6.26 7.88 22.85
CA PHE A 97 5.29 7.35 21.89
C PHE A 97 5.58 7.84 20.47
N ALA A 98 5.94 9.12 20.31
CA ALA A 98 6.43 9.65 19.04
C ALA A 98 7.62 8.82 18.51
N GLY A 99 8.64 8.56 19.33
CA GLY A 99 9.78 7.71 18.94
C GLY A 99 9.37 6.30 18.51
N LEU A 100 8.48 5.65 19.25
CA LEU A 100 7.97 4.31 18.93
C LEU A 100 7.17 4.30 17.62
N THR A 101 6.37 5.34 17.36
CA THR A 101 5.62 5.44 16.09
C THR A 101 6.55 5.60 14.89
N PHE A 102 7.58 6.45 14.96
CA PHE A 102 8.56 6.59 13.88
C PHE A 102 9.33 5.29 13.65
N ALA A 103 9.78 4.63 14.72
CA ALA A 103 10.47 3.35 14.62
C ALA A 103 9.58 2.29 13.95
N SER A 104 8.29 2.25 14.29
CA SER A 104 7.32 1.31 13.72
C SER A 104 7.07 1.56 12.23
N ILE A 105 6.94 2.83 11.80
CA ILE A 105 6.75 3.19 10.39
C ILE A 105 7.97 2.79 9.56
N ILE A 106 9.18 3.08 10.05
CA ILE A 106 10.42 2.71 9.38
C ILE A 106 10.54 1.18 9.30
N ALA A 107 10.33 0.48 10.42
CA ALA A 107 10.38 -0.98 10.46
C ALA A 107 9.36 -1.62 9.50
N TYR A 108 8.11 -1.16 9.51
CA TYR A 108 7.07 -1.63 8.59
C TYR A 108 7.47 -1.45 7.13
N SER A 109 7.99 -0.26 6.78
CA SER A 109 8.41 0.06 5.41
C SER A 109 9.55 -0.86 4.94
N VAL A 110 10.56 -1.08 5.80
CA VAL A 110 11.69 -1.97 5.50
C VAL A 110 11.23 -3.42 5.35
N VAL A 111 10.34 -3.89 6.22
CA VAL A 111 9.80 -5.25 6.16
C VAL A 111 9.01 -5.46 4.86
N GLN A 112 8.10 -4.54 4.50
CA GLN A 112 7.33 -4.63 3.25
C GLN A 112 8.23 -4.61 2.01
N HIS A 113 9.22 -3.71 1.99
CA HIS A 113 10.16 -3.59 0.86
C HIS A 113 11.00 -4.85 0.68
N SER A 114 11.55 -5.40 1.76
CA SER A 114 12.35 -6.64 1.74
C SER A 114 11.53 -7.86 1.32
N MET A 115 10.31 -8.00 1.86
CA MET A 115 9.39 -9.07 1.50
C MET A 115 9.01 -9.00 0.02
N GLY A 116 8.71 -7.79 -0.48
CA GLY A 116 8.37 -7.56 -1.89
C GLY A 116 9.51 -7.96 -2.82
N LEU A 117 10.73 -7.50 -2.54
CA LEU A 117 11.92 -7.84 -3.35
C LEU A 117 12.20 -9.35 -3.34
N SER A 118 12.12 -9.98 -2.17
CA SER A 118 12.33 -11.41 -2.02
C SER A 118 11.29 -12.24 -2.77
N LEU A 119 10.04 -11.79 -2.76
CA LEU A 119 8.95 -12.43 -3.50
C LEU A 119 9.14 -12.26 -5.01
N CYS A 120 9.34 -11.04 -5.50
CA CYS A 120 9.56 -10.79 -6.93
C CYS A 120 10.79 -11.55 -7.45
N GLY A 121 11.91 -11.52 -6.71
CA GLY A 121 13.11 -12.25 -7.09
C GLY A 121 12.89 -13.78 -7.11
N HIS A 122 12.10 -14.32 -6.18
CA HIS A 122 11.72 -15.73 -6.21
C HIS A 122 10.83 -16.07 -7.41
N THR A 123 9.78 -15.29 -7.65
CA THR A 123 8.84 -15.48 -8.77
C THR A 123 9.57 -15.41 -10.11
N ILE A 124 10.43 -14.41 -10.33
CA ILE A 124 11.19 -14.30 -11.59
C ILE A 124 12.10 -15.52 -11.79
N VAL A 125 12.84 -15.93 -10.76
CA VAL A 125 13.77 -17.07 -10.91
C VAL A 125 13.03 -18.39 -11.11
N CYS A 126 11.99 -18.65 -10.32
CA CYS A 126 11.31 -19.94 -10.31
C CYS A 126 10.26 -20.09 -11.41
N GLU A 127 9.56 -19.03 -11.78
CA GLU A 127 8.45 -19.08 -12.76
C GLU A 127 8.85 -18.59 -14.15
N ILE A 128 9.89 -17.77 -14.29
CA ILE A 128 10.33 -17.26 -15.60
C ILE A 128 11.65 -17.91 -16.01
N ILE A 129 12.70 -17.71 -15.21
CA ILE A 129 14.06 -18.12 -15.58
C ILE A 129 14.20 -19.65 -15.59
N LYS A 130 13.72 -20.35 -14.56
CA LYS A 130 13.84 -21.81 -14.46
C LYS A 130 13.16 -22.55 -15.62
N PRO A 131 11.90 -22.28 -16.00
CA PRO A 131 11.31 -22.94 -17.17
C PRO A 131 12.00 -22.54 -18.48
N MET A 132 12.34 -21.26 -18.68
CA MET A 132 13.07 -20.83 -19.88
C MET A 132 14.44 -21.50 -20.04
N ILE A 133 15.17 -21.71 -18.94
CA ILE A 133 16.46 -22.39 -18.95
C ILE A 133 16.28 -23.91 -19.08
N LEU A 134 15.23 -24.52 -18.53
CA LEU A 134 14.93 -25.94 -18.75
C LEU A 134 14.70 -26.26 -20.23
N ASP A 135 14.05 -25.35 -20.95
CA ASP A 135 13.80 -25.48 -22.40
C ASP A 135 15.09 -25.26 -23.24
N PHE A 136 16.08 -24.53 -22.72
CA PHE A 136 17.28 -24.14 -23.48
C PHE A 136 18.57 -24.90 -23.09
N PHE A 137 18.74 -25.24 -21.82
CA PHE A 137 19.91 -25.95 -21.27
C PHE A 137 19.52 -26.94 -20.17
N HIS A 138 19.38 -28.20 -20.54
CA HIS A 138 19.10 -29.31 -19.62
C HIS A 138 20.19 -29.48 -18.51
N SER A 139 21.40 -28.92 -18.72
CA SER A 139 22.55 -29.00 -17.82
C SER A 139 22.53 -28.02 -16.63
N PHE A 140 21.64 -27.02 -16.62
CA PHE A 140 21.53 -26.05 -15.51
C PHE A 140 20.63 -26.51 -14.35
N LYS A 141 19.96 -27.66 -14.51
CA LYS A 141 18.89 -28.13 -13.63
C LYS A 141 19.32 -28.48 -12.21
N ASP A 142 20.59 -28.89 -12.01
CA ASP A 142 21.05 -29.50 -10.75
C ASP A 142 22.04 -28.65 -9.94
N ASN A 143 22.31 -27.41 -10.37
CA ASN A 143 23.27 -26.56 -9.66
C ASN A 143 22.54 -25.53 -8.80
N ASP A 144 22.09 -25.95 -7.62
CA ASP A 144 21.38 -25.12 -6.64
C ASP A 144 22.12 -23.83 -6.31
N SER A 145 23.46 -23.86 -6.36
CA SER A 145 24.33 -22.69 -6.22
C SER A 145 24.04 -21.62 -7.27
N ILE A 146 23.88 -22.00 -8.54
CA ILE A 146 23.62 -21.05 -9.63
C ILE A 146 22.26 -20.39 -9.47
N VAL A 147 21.23 -21.17 -9.09
CA VAL A 147 19.88 -20.65 -8.83
C VAL A 147 19.90 -19.68 -7.65
N HIS A 148 20.66 -19.99 -6.60
CA HIS A 148 20.84 -19.14 -5.45
C HIS A 148 21.49 -17.79 -5.81
N TRP A 149 22.61 -17.82 -6.54
CA TRP A 149 23.30 -16.61 -6.98
C TRP A 149 22.44 -15.77 -7.93
N THR A 150 21.75 -16.40 -8.88
CA THR A 150 20.82 -15.73 -9.80
C THR A 150 19.71 -15.02 -9.04
N LYS A 151 19.16 -15.65 -8.00
CA LYS A 151 18.15 -15.05 -7.13
C LYS A 151 18.69 -13.83 -6.38
N ILE A 152 19.89 -13.93 -5.79
CA ILE A 152 20.51 -12.79 -5.10
C ILE A 152 20.72 -11.63 -6.08
N THR A 153 21.30 -11.90 -7.26
CA THR A 153 21.52 -10.87 -8.28
C THR A 153 20.20 -10.21 -8.69
N CYS A 154 19.13 -10.98 -8.92
CA CYS A 154 17.82 -10.45 -9.26
C CYS A 154 17.23 -9.56 -8.14
N ILE A 155 17.37 -9.98 -6.88
CA ILE A 155 16.89 -9.18 -5.73
C ILE A 155 17.66 -7.85 -5.65
N VAL A 156 18.98 -7.88 -5.81
CA VAL A 156 19.82 -6.68 -5.75
C VAL A 156 19.50 -5.72 -6.90
N THR A 157 19.35 -6.21 -8.14
CA THR A 157 19.03 -5.37 -9.29
C THR A 157 17.64 -4.73 -9.16
N LEU A 158 16.63 -5.49 -8.70
CA LEU A 158 15.31 -4.95 -8.38
C LEU A 158 15.35 -3.91 -7.27
N GLY A 159 16.19 -4.12 -6.25
CA GLY A 159 16.41 -3.14 -5.18
C GLY A 159 16.93 -1.81 -5.71
N ILE A 160 17.97 -1.85 -6.54
CA ILE A 160 18.55 -0.66 -7.18
C ILE A 160 17.51 0.03 -8.08
N LEU A 161 16.79 -0.74 -8.91
CA LEU A 161 15.77 -0.22 -9.80
C LEU A 161 14.64 0.46 -9.01
N SER A 162 14.15 -0.19 -7.95
CA SER A 162 13.09 0.37 -7.08
C SER A 162 13.51 1.68 -6.41
N THR A 163 14.81 1.80 -6.07
CA THR A 163 15.38 3.03 -5.50
C THR A 163 15.48 4.13 -6.54
N GLY A 164 15.83 3.80 -7.79
CA GLY A 164 15.79 4.73 -8.92
C GLY A 164 14.39 5.28 -9.17
N VAL A 165 13.37 4.41 -9.18
CA VAL A 165 11.96 4.83 -9.31
C VAL A 165 11.52 5.72 -8.15
N SER A 166 11.96 5.42 -6.92
CA SER A 166 11.71 6.24 -5.72
C SER A 166 12.15 7.71 -5.91
N ILE A 167 13.34 7.92 -6.50
CA ILE A 167 13.86 9.26 -6.79
C ILE A 167 12.98 9.97 -7.84
N GLY A 168 12.45 9.22 -8.81
CA GLY A 168 11.55 9.75 -9.84
C GLY A 168 10.24 10.33 -9.30
N PHE A 169 9.72 9.80 -8.18
CA PHE A 169 8.49 10.33 -7.56
C PHE A 169 8.59 11.79 -7.12
N ARG A 170 9.80 12.34 -6.93
CA ARG A 170 10.00 13.75 -6.59
C ARG A 170 9.49 14.71 -7.67
N TYR A 171 9.42 14.27 -8.93
CA TYR A 171 8.97 15.07 -10.06
C TYR A 171 7.45 15.02 -10.27
N LEU A 172 6.74 14.11 -9.59
CA LEU A 172 5.30 13.98 -9.69
C LEU A 172 4.63 14.93 -8.69
N GLN A 173 3.79 15.85 -9.21
CA GLN A 173 3.05 16.82 -8.40
C GLN A 173 1.80 16.23 -7.71
N ASN A 174 1.50 14.96 -7.95
CA ASN A 174 0.33 14.27 -7.41
C ASN A 174 0.56 13.83 -5.95
N SER A 175 -0.54 13.65 -5.20
CA SER A 175 -0.47 13.06 -3.85
C SER A 175 0.09 11.63 -3.94
N MET A 176 1.08 11.32 -3.11
CA MET A 176 1.71 9.99 -3.08
C MET A 176 0.72 8.91 -2.68
N LEU A 177 -0.23 9.24 -1.80
CA LEU A 177 -1.28 8.32 -1.37
C LEU A 177 -2.22 7.98 -2.52
N SER A 178 -2.62 8.98 -3.33
CA SER A 178 -3.45 8.76 -4.51
C SER A 178 -2.73 7.90 -5.55
N LEU A 179 -1.45 8.18 -5.81
CA LEU A 179 -0.63 7.37 -6.71
C LEU A 179 -0.53 5.92 -6.23
N PHE A 180 -0.28 5.72 -4.93
CA PHE A 180 -0.23 4.39 -4.33
C PHE A 180 -1.52 3.60 -4.59
N PHE A 181 -2.69 4.19 -4.34
CA PHE A 181 -3.97 3.53 -4.59
C PHE A 181 -4.22 3.25 -6.07
N ILE A 182 -3.88 4.18 -6.97
CA ILE A 182 -4.03 3.98 -8.41
C ILE A 182 -3.20 2.79 -8.88
N PHE A 183 -1.91 2.75 -8.56
CA PHE A 183 -1.03 1.66 -8.98
C PHE A 183 -1.46 0.32 -8.37
N ASN A 184 -1.80 0.29 -7.08
CA ASN A 184 -2.28 -0.93 -6.44
C ASN A 184 -3.57 -1.43 -7.09
N ASN A 185 -4.55 -0.57 -7.30
CA ASN A 185 -5.84 -0.98 -7.87
C ASN A 185 -5.70 -1.42 -9.33
N THR A 186 -4.86 -0.74 -10.11
CA THR A 186 -4.58 -1.07 -11.53
C THR A 186 -4.05 -2.49 -11.69
N ILE A 187 -3.17 -2.92 -10.80
CA ILE A 187 -2.54 -4.25 -10.87
C ILE A 187 -3.41 -5.31 -10.22
N HIS A 188 -3.98 -5.04 -9.04
CA HIS A 188 -4.71 -6.06 -8.28
C HIS A 188 -6.11 -6.33 -8.83
N SER A 189 -6.76 -5.35 -9.48
CA SER A 189 -8.14 -5.54 -9.95
C SER A 189 -8.29 -6.59 -11.07
N PRO A 190 -7.44 -6.66 -12.12
CA PRO A 190 -7.57 -7.69 -13.16
C PRO A 190 -7.21 -9.09 -12.63
N ILE A 191 -6.25 -9.17 -11.71
CA ILE A 191 -5.85 -10.42 -11.07
C ILE A 191 -6.98 -10.95 -10.19
N LEU A 192 -7.67 -10.08 -9.45
CA LEU A 192 -8.85 -10.46 -8.67
C LEU A 192 -9.98 -10.94 -9.58
N ALA A 193 -10.23 -10.25 -10.70
CA ALA A 193 -11.24 -10.67 -11.66
C ALA A 193 -10.92 -12.05 -12.25
N LEU A 194 -9.65 -12.32 -12.58
CA LEU A 194 -9.20 -13.62 -13.04
C LEU A 194 -9.37 -14.71 -11.97
N PHE A 195 -9.05 -14.39 -10.71
CA PHE A 195 -9.28 -15.31 -9.58
C PHE A 195 -10.76 -15.68 -9.46
N PHE A 196 -11.67 -14.70 -9.52
CA PHE A 196 -13.11 -14.97 -9.48
C PHE A 196 -13.62 -15.74 -10.70
N LEU A 197 -13.10 -15.43 -11.90
CA LEU A 197 -13.42 -16.19 -13.11
C LEU A 197 -13.05 -17.66 -12.92
N SER A 198 -11.85 -17.93 -12.39
CA SER A 198 -11.38 -19.30 -12.14
C SER A 198 -12.17 -20.03 -11.05
N ALA A 199 -12.64 -19.30 -10.04
CA ALA A 199 -13.38 -19.88 -8.91
C ALA A 199 -14.85 -20.19 -9.23
N PHE A 200 -15.52 -19.34 -10.02
CA PHE A 200 -16.96 -19.43 -10.24
C PHE A 200 -17.35 -20.01 -11.60
N ASN A 201 -16.47 -19.95 -12.60
CA ASN A 201 -16.77 -20.43 -13.95
C ASN A 201 -15.93 -21.66 -14.31
N PRO A 202 -16.49 -22.88 -14.23
CA PRO A 202 -15.77 -24.11 -14.59
C PRO A 202 -15.55 -24.28 -16.11
N TYR A 203 -16.20 -23.45 -16.95
CA TYR A 203 -16.08 -23.48 -18.41
C TYR A 203 -15.10 -22.43 -18.96
N ALA A 204 -14.31 -21.79 -18.08
CA ALA A 204 -13.34 -20.80 -18.49
C ALA A 204 -12.15 -21.47 -19.22
N ASN A 205 -11.84 -20.98 -20.42
CA ASN A 205 -10.71 -21.44 -21.22
C ASN A 205 -9.44 -20.66 -20.85
N ASP A 206 -8.29 -21.34 -20.79
CA ASP A 206 -7.00 -20.73 -20.41
C ASP A 206 -6.56 -19.61 -21.37
N VAL A 207 -6.73 -19.82 -22.68
CA VAL A 207 -6.37 -18.82 -23.70
C VAL A 207 -7.21 -17.56 -23.57
N GLY A 208 -8.52 -17.71 -23.34
CA GLY A 208 -9.43 -16.59 -23.14
C GLY A 208 -9.15 -15.84 -21.84
N ALA A 209 -8.82 -16.58 -20.79
CA ALA A 209 -8.45 -16.02 -19.49
C ALA A 209 -7.15 -15.20 -19.56
N MET A 210 -6.13 -15.69 -20.28
CA MET A 210 -4.87 -14.97 -20.49
C MET A 210 -5.06 -13.72 -21.35
N LEU A 211 -5.83 -13.82 -22.44
CA LEU A 211 -6.14 -12.66 -23.29
C LEU A 211 -6.91 -11.59 -22.51
N ALA A 212 -7.92 -12.00 -21.74
CA ALA A 212 -8.69 -11.09 -20.89
C ALA A 212 -7.81 -10.41 -19.83
N LEU A 213 -6.86 -11.13 -19.23
CA LEU A 213 -5.92 -10.54 -18.26
C LEU A 213 -5.06 -9.45 -18.91
N VAL A 214 -4.46 -9.74 -20.08
CA VAL A 214 -3.59 -8.80 -20.80
C VAL A 214 -4.37 -7.57 -21.27
N CYS A 215 -5.55 -7.77 -21.89
CA CYS A 215 -6.40 -6.66 -22.36
C CYS A 215 -6.86 -5.78 -21.19
N ASN A 216 -7.31 -6.37 -20.08
CA ASN A 216 -7.72 -5.60 -18.90
C ASN A 216 -6.53 -4.84 -18.29
N LEU A 217 -5.36 -5.46 -18.20
CA LEU A 217 -4.18 -4.79 -17.67
C LEU A 217 -3.77 -3.60 -18.55
N ALA A 218 -3.80 -3.77 -19.87
CA ALA A 218 -3.49 -2.69 -20.82
C ALA A 218 -4.47 -1.51 -20.70
N ILE A 219 -5.77 -1.78 -20.63
CA ILE A 219 -6.81 -0.76 -20.47
C ILE A 219 -6.66 -0.05 -19.12
N ASN A 220 -6.47 -0.80 -18.03
CA ASN A 220 -6.29 -0.22 -16.70
C ASN A 220 -5.02 0.65 -16.65
N PHE A 221 -3.92 0.20 -17.27
CA PHE A 221 -2.68 0.97 -17.33
C PHE A 221 -2.86 2.25 -18.15
N TRP A 222 -3.54 2.18 -19.29
CA TRP A 222 -3.90 3.36 -20.09
C TRP A 222 -4.70 4.38 -19.27
N LEU A 223 -5.73 3.93 -18.55
CA LEU A 223 -6.55 4.78 -17.69
C LEU A 223 -5.76 5.35 -16.50
N ALA A 224 -4.89 4.56 -15.89
CA ALA A 224 -4.05 4.99 -14.77
C ALA A 224 -3.05 6.07 -15.21
N LEU A 225 -2.33 5.85 -16.31
CA LEU A 225 -1.44 6.86 -16.88
C LEU A 225 -2.23 8.10 -17.31
N GLY A 226 -3.39 7.90 -17.94
CA GLY A 226 -4.32 8.97 -18.29
C GLY A 226 -4.67 9.85 -17.08
N GLY A 227 -5.03 9.21 -15.97
CA GLY A 227 -5.36 9.88 -14.71
C GLY A 227 -4.17 10.53 -14.00
N VAL A 228 -2.95 10.03 -14.20
CA VAL A 228 -1.74 10.62 -13.59
C VAL A 228 -1.24 11.82 -14.40
N PHE A 229 -1.31 11.77 -15.73
CA PHE A 229 -0.76 12.79 -16.63
C PHE A 229 -1.77 13.88 -17.01
N PHE A 230 -3.02 13.53 -17.27
CA PHE A 230 -4.03 14.49 -17.78
C PHE A 230 -4.96 14.99 -16.68
N SER A 231 -5.36 14.11 -15.76
CA SER A 231 -6.15 14.53 -14.61
C SER A 231 -5.21 15.12 -13.57
N ARG A 232 -5.24 16.44 -13.36
CA ARG A 232 -4.79 16.99 -12.07
C ARG A 232 -5.76 16.43 -11.04
N LEU A 233 -5.43 15.30 -10.42
CA LEU A 233 -6.19 14.75 -9.31
C LEU A 233 -6.10 15.77 -8.19
N LYS A 234 -7.02 16.72 -8.21
CA LYS A 234 -7.15 17.75 -7.20
C LYS A 234 -7.55 16.97 -5.94
N SER A 235 -6.60 16.77 -5.04
CA SER A 235 -6.92 16.37 -3.68
C SER A 235 -8.03 17.29 -3.20
N GLN A 236 -9.04 16.76 -2.53
CA GLN A 236 -10.11 17.58 -1.96
C GLN A 236 -9.47 18.59 -1.01
N GLU A 237 -9.28 19.81 -1.50
CA GLU A 237 -8.65 20.91 -0.78
C GLU A 237 -9.76 21.59 0.00
N PHE A 238 -9.67 21.50 1.32
CA PHE A 238 -10.43 22.39 2.19
C PHE A 238 -9.90 23.81 1.99
N ALA A 239 -10.78 24.81 2.11
CA ALA A 239 -10.36 26.20 2.01
C ALA A 239 -9.31 26.47 3.11
N PRO A 240 -8.08 26.92 2.77
CA PRO A 240 -7.04 27.13 3.75
C PRO A 240 -7.43 28.30 4.66
N ASP A 241 -7.62 28.02 5.95
CA ASP A 241 -7.76 29.06 6.97
C ASP A 241 -6.40 29.30 7.64
N ILE A 242 -5.99 30.57 7.66
CA ILE A 242 -4.73 31.06 8.24
C ILE A 242 -4.98 32.02 9.40
N SER A 243 -6.25 32.26 9.75
CA SER A 243 -6.64 33.27 10.74
C SER A 243 -6.03 33.06 12.12
N GLN A 244 -5.72 31.81 12.51
CA GLN A 244 -5.21 31.47 13.84
C GLN A 244 -3.74 31.00 13.88
N CYS A 245 -2.98 31.06 12.78
CA CYS A 245 -1.62 30.52 12.73
C CYS A 245 -0.55 31.31 13.54
N ASN A 246 -0.84 32.55 13.95
CA ASN A 246 0.10 33.44 14.65
C ASN A 246 -0.11 33.53 16.17
N SER A 247 -1.10 32.83 16.71
CA SER A 247 -1.48 32.97 18.11
C SER A 247 -0.85 31.88 18.96
N THR A 248 -0.27 32.27 20.10
CA THR A 248 0.28 31.41 21.17
C THR A 248 -0.81 30.62 21.91
N TYR A 249 -1.68 29.90 21.19
CA TYR A 249 -2.71 29.03 21.77
C TYR A 249 -2.21 27.60 22.07
N HIS A 250 -0.93 27.30 21.78
CA HIS A 250 -0.36 25.96 21.96
C HIS A 250 -0.38 25.44 23.41
N SER A 251 -0.75 26.25 24.41
CA SER A 251 -0.79 25.84 25.82
C SER A 251 -2.18 25.63 26.43
N THR A 252 -3.29 25.86 25.71
CA THR A 252 -4.63 25.61 26.28
C THR A 252 -5.58 24.99 25.26
N MET A 253 -5.80 23.68 25.38
CA MET A 253 -7.03 23.05 24.89
C MET A 253 -8.20 23.69 25.65
N SER A 254 -8.75 24.77 25.10
CA SER A 254 -10.09 25.22 25.47
C SER A 254 -11.10 24.32 24.75
N PRO A 255 -12.15 23.83 25.43
CA PRO A 255 -13.13 22.94 24.82
C PRO A 255 -13.85 23.67 23.67
N LEU A 256 -13.92 23.00 22.51
CA LEU A 256 -14.68 23.44 21.34
C LEU A 256 -16.15 23.65 21.73
N ASN A 257 -16.58 24.91 21.82
CA ASN A 257 -17.98 25.30 21.82
C ASN A 257 -18.52 25.18 20.40
N LEU A 258 -18.89 23.96 20.00
CA LEU A 258 -19.66 23.72 18.78
C LEU A 258 -21.13 24.07 19.07
N GLN A 259 -21.54 25.29 18.72
CA GLN A 259 -22.96 25.57 18.54
C GLN A 259 -23.37 25.07 17.16
N PHE A 260 -24.11 23.96 17.14
CA PHE A 260 -24.83 23.52 15.96
C PHE A 260 -26.11 24.35 15.83
N THR A 261 -26.20 25.15 14.76
CA THR A 261 -27.47 25.68 14.23
C THR A 261 -27.61 25.21 12.80
#